data_AF-A0A9X4X958-F1
#
_entry.id   AF-A0A9X4X958-F1
#
_cell.length_a   1.000
_cell.length_b   1.000
_cell.length_c   1.000
_cell.angle_alpha   90.00
_cell.angle_beta   90.00
_cell.angle_gamma   90.00
#
_symmetry.space_group_name_H-M   'P 1'
#
loop_
_entity.id
_entity.type
_entity.pdbx_description
1 polymer ?
#
loop_
_entity_poly.entity_id
_entity_poly.type
_entity_poly.pdbx_seq_one_letter_code
_entity_poly.pdbx_strand_id
1 'polypeptide(L)'
;MIYKDIKVEFFYDYADNIWYLDSNELPKAVRQNSWLASATKEMIFSAFKNNHQVSATSAKQLDNMVYLHDNEFHKNLIIPKDFKARILKVASQKLEDLLKIEDECKKDIDRAIYLKNIIDAADFNHEKLVVIKIKTSHSDWYKGAGMLYAPSSYLTLVPQSVKKEALELQNIRRKHQNDPNFDFPKTSYKTIQLRIADHVNDDTLITNSNLNLDNIMKNGIFPYQI
;
A
#
# COMPACT_ATOMS: atom_id res chain seq x y z
N MET A 1 -2.81 26.18 -7.96
CA MET A 1 -3.98 25.31 -7.78
C MET A 1 -3.48 23.88 -7.73
N ILE A 2 -4.20 23.02 -7.02
CA ILE A 2 -3.93 21.58 -6.89
C ILE A 2 -4.99 20.84 -7.69
N TYR A 3 -4.55 19.90 -8.54
CA TYR A 3 -5.45 19.11 -9.39
C TYR A 3 -5.32 17.63 -9.02
N LYS A 4 -6.34 17.11 -8.35
CA LYS A 4 -6.47 15.73 -7.87
C LYS A 4 -7.95 15.39 -7.83
N ASP A 5 -8.30 14.19 -8.26
CA ASP A 5 -9.68 13.72 -8.22
C ASP A 5 -9.99 13.14 -6.83
N ILE A 6 -10.89 13.81 -6.11
CA ILE A 6 -11.37 13.39 -4.79
C ILE A 6 -12.84 13.04 -4.88
N LYS A 7 -13.12 11.76 -4.63
CA LYS A 7 -14.48 11.23 -4.57
C LYS A 7 -15.09 11.42 -3.18
N VAL A 8 -16.26 12.06 -3.13
CA VAL A 8 -17.09 12.13 -1.93
C VAL A 8 -18.42 11.44 -2.21
N GLU A 9 -18.74 10.47 -1.36
CA GLU A 9 -20.00 9.74 -1.39
C GLU A 9 -20.94 10.31 -0.33
N PHE A 10 -22.23 10.34 -0.63
CA PHE A 10 -23.26 10.82 0.27
C PHE A 10 -24.62 10.22 -0.10
N PHE A 11 -25.57 10.33 0.81
CA PHE A 11 -26.85 9.63 0.77
C PHE A 11 -27.99 10.61 1.04
N TYR A 12 -29.14 10.31 0.45
CA TYR A 12 -30.38 11.04 0.70
C TYR A 12 -31.49 10.06 1.04
N ASP A 13 -32.11 10.24 2.20
CA ASP A 13 -33.25 9.45 2.64
C ASP A 13 -34.55 10.15 2.21
N TYR A 14 -35.34 9.45 1.40
CA TYR A 14 -36.61 9.97 0.89
C TYR A 14 -37.73 9.98 1.93
N ALA A 15 -37.68 9.10 2.94
CA ALA A 15 -38.71 9.02 3.96
C ALA A 15 -38.64 10.24 4.89
N ASP A 16 -37.44 10.56 5.34
CA ASP A 16 -37.22 11.61 6.33
C ASP A 16 -36.75 12.94 5.70
N ASN A 17 -36.44 12.97 4.40
CA ASN A 17 -35.90 14.12 3.67
C ASN A 17 -34.58 14.63 4.29
N ILE A 18 -33.69 13.70 4.65
CA ILE A 18 -32.41 13.98 5.33
C ILE A 18 -31.22 13.53 4.45
N TRP A 19 -30.15 14.33 4.50
CA TRP A 19 -28.89 14.06 3.83
C TRP A 19 -27.82 13.54 4.79
N TYR A 20 -27.08 12.52 4.37
CA TYR A 20 -26.06 11.84 5.17
C TYR A 20 -24.74 11.75 4.41
N LEU A 21 -23.61 11.88 5.10
CA LEU A 21 -22.27 11.78 4.49
C LEU A 21 -21.69 10.37 4.59
N ASP A 22 -22.16 9.57 5.54
CA ASP A 22 -21.74 8.19 5.71
C ASP A 22 -22.97 7.27 5.74
N SER A 23 -22.86 6.14 5.05
CA SER A 23 -23.81 5.03 5.13
C SER A 23 -24.07 4.58 6.57
N ASN A 24 -23.11 4.74 7.47
CA ASN A 24 -23.26 4.38 8.88
C ASN A 24 -24.20 5.31 9.64
N GLU A 25 -24.33 6.55 9.19
CA GLU A 25 -25.28 7.53 9.73
C GLU A 25 -26.72 7.20 9.33
N LEU A 26 -26.94 6.33 8.33
CA LEU A 26 -28.28 5.95 7.89
C LEU A 26 -29.01 5.11 8.96
N PRO A 27 -30.31 5.37 9.19
CA PRO A 27 -31.14 4.51 10.02
C PRO A 27 -31.07 3.05 9.57
N LYS A 28 -31.07 2.11 10.53
CA LYS A 28 -30.99 0.67 10.23
C LYS A 28 -32.11 0.21 9.28
N ALA A 29 -33.31 0.77 9.45
CA ALA A 29 -34.46 0.48 8.59
C ALA A 29 -34.26 0.90 7.13
N VAL A 30 -33.50 1.98 6.88
CA VAL A 30 -33.17 2.47 5.53
C VAL A 30 -32.07 1.61 4.90
N ARG A 31 -31.05 1.23 5.67
CA ARG A 31 -29.99 0.32 5.21
C ARG A 31 -30.49 -1.06 4.79
N GLN A 32 -31.59 -1.54 5.38
CA GLN A 32 -32.11 -2.89 5.17
C GLN A 32 -33.21 -2.99 4.11
N ASN A 33 -33.80 -1.87 3.66
CA ASN A 33 -34.92 -1.85 2.71
C ASN A 33 -34.53 -1.21 1.38
N SER A 34 -34.48 -1.99 0.30
CA SER A 34 -34.02 -1.53 -1.03
C SER A 34 -34.93 -0.50 -1.71
N TRP A 35 -36.23 -0.45 -1.38
CA TRP A 35 -37.20 0.51 -1.93
C TRP A 35 -37.22 1.85 -1.17
N LEU A 36 -36.73 1.85 0.07
CA LEU A 36 -36.39 3.07 0.84
C LEU A 36 -34.94 3.49 0.60
N ALA A 37 -34.18 2.70 -0.18
CA ALA A 37 -32.74 2.85 -0.29
C ALA A 37 -32.42 4.25 -0.79
N SER A 38 -31.70 4.97 0.07
CA SER A 38 -31.02 6.19 -0.29
C SER A 38 -30.15 5.92 -1.50
N ALA A 39 -30.45 6.57 -2.63
CA ALA A 39 -29.64 6.42 -3.81
C ALA A 39 -28.24 6.94 -3.47
N THR A 40 -27.26 6.05 -3.30
CA THR A 40 -25.87 6.43 -3.09
C THR A 40 -25.46 7.38 -4.19
N LYS A 41 -24.98 8.56 -3.80
CA LYS A 41 -24.50 9.58 -4.72
C LYS A 41 -23.03 9.80 -4.52
N GLU A 42 -22.39 10.17 -5.61
CA GLU A 42 -20.96 10.34 -5.68
C GLU A 42 -20.69 11.64 -6.43
N MET A 43 -19.77 12.44 -5.91
CA MET A 43 -19.26 13.64 -6.57
C MET A 43 -17.75 13.59 -6.59
N ILE A 44 -17.16 13.97 -7.72
CA ILE A 44 -15.71 14.03 -7.91
C ILE A 44 -15.29 15.50 -7.98
N PHE A 45 -14.50 15.94 -7.01
CA PHE A 45 -13.88 17.26 -7.02
C PHE A 45 -12.46 17.15 -7.56
N SER A 46 -12.14 17.88 -8.63
CA SER A 46 -10.88 17.74 -9.35
C SER A 46 -9.93 18.94 -9.22
N ALA A 47 -10.41 20.06 -8.68
CA ALA A 47 -9.64 21.30 -8.58
C ALA A 47 -9.78 21.97 -7.22
N PHE A 48 -8.63 22.19 -6.58
CA PHE A 48 -8.49 22.75 -5.25
C PHE A 48 -7.54 23.97 -5.26
N LYS A 49 -7.78 24.88 -4.32
CA LYS A 49 -6.90 26.01 -4.06
C LYS A 49 -5.64 25.54 -3.34
N ASN A 50 -4.63 26.40 -3.29
CA ASN A 50 -3.37 26.09 -2.59
C ASN A 50 -3.55 25.96 -1.07
N ASN A 51 -4.66 26.46 -0.51
CA ASN A 51 -5.05 26.24 0.89
C ASN A 51 -5.94 25.00 1.06
N HIS A 52 -5.90 24.06 0.11
CA HIS A 52 -6.62 22.77 0.09
C HIS A 52 -8.15 22.86 0.01
N GLN A 53 -8.73 24.05 -0.01
CA GLN A 53 -10.16 24.22 -0.20
C GLN A 53 -10.57 23.93 -1.65
N VAL A 54 -11.73 23.30 -1.84
CA VAL A 54 -12.32 23.10 -3.18
C VAL A 54 -12.46 24.44 -3.92
N SER A 55 -12.07 24.47 -5.19
CA SER A 55 -12.19 25.66 -6.03
C SER A 55 -13.66 26.03 -6.28
N ALA A 56 -13.95 27.31 -6.53
CA ALA A 56 -15.32 27.75 -6.83
C ALA A 56 -15.89 27.05 -8.08
N THR A 57 -15.04 26.83 -9.10
CA THR A 57 -15.42 26.12 -10.33
C THR A 57 -15.81 24.67 -10.05
N SER A 58 -15.02 23.94 -9.27
CA SER A 58 -15.34 22.55 -8.91
C SER A 58 -16.56 22.46 -7.98
N ALA A 59 -16.73 23.43 -7.07
CA ALA A 59 -17.87 23.47 -6.15
C ALA A 59 -19.22 23.68 -6.86
N LYS A 60 -19.25 24.42 -7.98
CA LYS A 60 -20.47 24.66 -8.79
C LYS A 60 -21.12 23.37 -9.30
N GLN A 61 -20.40 22.25 -9.36
CA GLN A 61 -20.98 20.96 -9.73
C GLN A 61 -22.11 20.55 -8.78
N LEU A 62 -22.07 20.95 -7.50
CA LEU A 62 -23.14 20.71 -6.54
C LEU A 62 -24.39 21.57 -6.79
N ASP A 63 -24.26 22.67 -7.53
CA ASP A 63 -25.40 23.54 -7.87
C ASP A 63 -26.22 22.98 -9.03
N ASN A 64 -25.56 22.22 -9.92
CA ASN A 64 -26.18 21.62 -11.10
C ASN A 64 -26.77 20.22 -10.83
N MET A 65 -26.65 19.72 -9.60
CA MET A 65 -27.14 18.39 -9.24
C MET A 65 -28.64 18.45 -8.96
N VAL A 66 -29.44 18.05 -9.95
CA VAL A 66 -30.90 17.91 -9.86
C VAL A 66 -31.24 16.42 -9.71
N TYR A 67 -32.16 16.11 -8.79
CA TYR A 67 -32.56 14.74 -8.48
C TYR A 67 -33.88 14.40 -9.15
N LEU A 68 -33.90 13.28 -9.88
CA LEU A 68 -35.10 12.67 -10.42
C LEU A 68 -35.36 11.37 -9.63
N HIS A 69 -36.55 11.25 -9.03
CA HIS A 69 -37.05 10.00 -8.48
C HIS A 69 -38.02 9.39 -9.49
N ASP A 70 -37.95 8.08 -9.71
CA ASP A 70 -38.66 7.34 -10.78
C ASP A 70 -40.19 7.25 -10.63
N ASN A 71 -40.80 7.97 -9.69
CA ASN A 71 -42.26 7.91 -9.45
C ASN A 71 -42.88 9.30 -9.65
N GLU A 72 -43.25 9.63 -10.90
CA GLU A 72 -44.22 10.63 -11.42
C GLU A 72 -44.35 12.04 -10.79
N PHE A 73 -43.60 12.38 -9.75
CA PHE A 73 -43.53 13.69 -9.11
C PHE A 73 -42.07 14.11 -9.06
N HIS A 74 -41.61 14.77 -10.13
CA HIS A 74 -40.30 15.40 -10.19
C HIS A 74 -40.21 16.55 -9.17
N LYS A 75 -39.95 16.24 -7.90
CA LYS A 75 -39.45 17.24 -6.97
C LYS A 75 -37.96 17.42 -7.23
N ASN A 76 -37.61 18.56 -7.83
CA ASN A 76 -36.22 19.03 -7.87
C ASN A 76 -35.72 19.19 -6.43
N LEU A 77 -35.07 18.17 -5.89
CA LEU A 77 -34.42 18.27 -4.59
C LEU A 77 -33.19 19.13 -4.75
N ILE A 78 -33.11 20.18 -3.95
CA ILE A 78 -31.95 21.07 -3.91
C ILE A 78 -31.15 20.67 -2.68
N ILE A 79 -29.86 20.37 -2.86
CA ILE A 79 -28.98 20.08 -1.74
C ILE A 79 -28.89 21.33 -0.84
N PRO A 80 -29.21 21.23 0.46
CA PRO A 80 -29.13 22.37 1.37
C PRO A 80 -27.72 22.98 1.41
N LYS A 81 -27.63 24.30 1.54
CA LYS A 81 -26.35 25.03 1.56
C LYS A 81 -25.39 24.51 2.63
N ASP A 82 -25.91 24.21 3.82
CA ASP A 82 -25.11 23.68 4.92
C ASP A 82 -24.59 22.26 4.63
N PHE A 83 -25.38 21.44 3.93
CA PHE A 83 -24.93 20.11 3.51
C PHE A 83 -23.87 20.19 2.41
N LYS A 84 -24.04 21.10 1.42
CA LYS A 84 -22.98 21.39 0.44
C LYS A 84 -21.67 21.77 1.12
N ALA A 85 -21.70 22.63 2.14
CA ALA A 85 -20.51 23.01 2.90
C ALA A 85 -19.86 21.80 3.60
N ARG A 86 -20.66 20.87 4.16
CA ARG A 86 -20.16 19.62 4.74
C ARG A 86 -19.47 18.72 3.69
N ILE A 87 -20.06 18.54 2.50
CA ILE A 87 -19.45 17.78 1.40
C ILE A 87 -18.08 18.37 1.02
N LEU A 88 -18.01 19.70 0.84
CA LEU A 88 -16.77 20.39 0.46
C LEU A 88 -15.69 20.26 1.54
N LYS A 89 -16.08 20.27 2.82
CA LYS A 89 -15.17 20.02 3.93
C LYS A 89 -14.59 18.61 3.89
N VAL A 90 -15.43 17.59 3.63
CA VAL A 90 -14.98 16.20 3.47
C VAL A 90 -14.01 16.07 2.30
N ALA A 91 -14.32 16.69 1.16
CA ALA A 91 -13.41 16.68 0.00
C ALA A 91 -12.03 17.29 0.34
N SER A 92 -12.03 18.42 1.08
CA SER A 92 -10.79 19.10 1.49
C SER A 92 -9.98 18.24 2.47
N GLN A 93 -10.64 17.59 3.44
CA GLN A 93 -9.97 16.68 4.38
C GLN A 93 -9.35 15.48 3.66
N LYS A 94 -10.10 14.84 2.75
CA LYS A 94 -9.59 13.72 1.95
C LYS A 94 -8.38 14.11 1.11
N LEU A 95 -8.36 15.33 0.56
CA LEU A 95 -7.18 15.84 -0.13
C LEU A 95 -6.00 15.98 0.82
N GLU A 96 -6.19 16.57 2.01
CA GLU A 96 -5.13 16.72 3.00
C GLU A 96 -4.53 15.38 3.43
N ASP A 97 -5.38 14.39 3.69
CA ASP A 97 -4.95 13.05 4.06
C ASP A 97 -4.15 12.40 2.91
N LEU A 98 -4.61 12.56 1.67
CA LEU A 98 -3.90 12.08 0.48
C LEU A 98 -2.53 12.75 0.32
N LEU A 99 -2.47 14.08 0.43
CA LEU A 99 -1.21 14.82 0.30
C LEU A 99 -0.22 14.46 1.40
N LYS A 100 -0.71 14.19 2.63
CA LYS A 100 0.12 13.71 3.73
C LYS A 100 0.70 12.33 3.44
N ILE A 101 -0.12 11.40 2.93
CA ILE A 101 0.34 10.06 2.53
C ILE A 101 1.39 10.18 1.42
N GLU A 102 1.17 11.04 0.42
CA GLU A 102 2.14 11.29 -0.66
C GLU A 102 3.47 11.85 -0.13
N ASP A 103 3.43 12.80 0.81
CA ASP A 103 4.64 13.36 1.44
C ASP A 103 5.40 12.33 2.28
N GLU A 104 4.69 11.51 3.06
CA GLU A 104 5.29 10.41 3.82
C GLU A 104 5.93 9.37 2.90
N CYS A 105 5.24 8.98 1.82
CA CYS A 105 5.77 8.05 0.82
C CYS A 105 7.03 8.61 0.16
N LYS A 106 7.04 9.90 -0.19
CA LYS A 106 8.23 10.56 -0.75
C LYS A 106 9.41 10.53 0.22
N LYS A 107 9.21 10.85 1.50
CA LYS A 107 10.26 10.77 2.54
C LYS A 107 10.82 9.36 2.67
N ASP A 108 9.95 8.36 2.62
CA ASP A 108 10.36 6.96 2.68
C ASP A 108 11.15 6.54 1.43
N ILE A 109 10.78 7.01 0.24
CA ILE A 109 11.55 6.79 -1.00
C ILE A 109 12.94 7.43 -0.89
N ASP A 110 13.02 8.69 -0.45
CA ASP A 110 14.29 9.39 -0.31
C ASP A 110 15.22 8.69 0.71
N ARG A 111 14.65 8.28 1.85
CA ARG A 111 15.38 7.48 2.86
C ARG A 111 15.83 6.14 2.28
N ALA A 112 14.97 5.47 1.52
CA ALA A 112 15.28 4.19 0.90
C ALA A 112 16.43 4.30 -0.12
N ILE A 113 16.46 5.36 -0.92
CA ILE A 113 17.55 5.64 -1.87
C ILE A 113 18.86 5.90 -1.13
N TYR A 114 18.82 6.68 -0.04
CA TYR A 114 19.99 6.91 0.80
C TYR A 114 20.57 5.60 1.36
N LEU A 115 19.72 4.75 1.94
CA LEU A 115 20.13 3.44 2.49
C LEU A 115 20.67 2.51 1.40
N LYS A 116 20.00 2.45 0.24
CA LYS A 116 20.44 1.69 -0.93
C LYS A 116 21.88 2.05 -1.30
N ASN A 117 22.19 3.35 -1.39
CA ASN A 117 23.53 3.79 -1.79
C ASN A 117 24.61 3.38 -0.79
N ILE A 118 24.31 3.38 0.52
CA ILE A 118 25.24 2.86 1.54
C ILE A 118 25.48 1.36 1.33
N ILE A 119 24.41 0.59 1.14
CA ILE A 119 24.50 -0.86 0.96
C ILE A 119 25.27 -1.20 -0.33
N ASP A 120 24.94 -0.54 -1.44
CA ASP A 120 25.57 -0.80 -2.74
C ASP A 120 27.07 -0.47 -2.74
N ALA A 121 27.51 0.46 -1.88
CA ALA A 121 28.92 0.83 -1.72
C ALA A 121 29.71 -0.13 -0.79
N ALA A 122 29.05 -1.06 -0.09
CA ALA A 122 29.71 -1.99 0.82
C ALA A 122 30.51 -3.07 0.07
N ASP A 123 31.50 -3.63 0.74
CA ASP A 123 32.33 -4.70 0.18
C ASP A 123 31.67 -6.07 0.38
N PHE A 124 31.03 -6.57 -0.68
CA PHE A 124 30.39 -7.89 -0.69
C PHE A 124 31.36 -9.06 -0.91
N ASN A 125 32.63 -8.79 -1.22
CA ASN A 125 33.59 -9.82 -1.62
C ASN A 125 34.52 -10.23 -0.48
N HIS A 126 34.78 -9.34 0.48
CA HIS A 126 35.73 -9.60 1.57
C HIS A 126 35.07 -9.59 2.96
N GLU A 127 33.94 -8.90 3.12
CA GLU A 127 33.27 -8.86 4.42
C GLU A 127 32.45 -10.11 4.69
N LYS A 128 32.36 -10.42 5.98
CA LYS A 128 31.44 -11.42 6.50
C LYS A 128 30.00 -11.04 6.19
N LEU A 129 29.28 -11.94 5.53
CA LEU A 129 27.89 -11.78 5.16
C LEU A 129 26.96 -12.30 6.25
N VAL A 130 25.84 -11.60 6.44
CA VAL A 130 24.81 -11.94 7.42
C VAL A 130 23.43 -11.95 6.80
N VAL A 131 22.58 -12.82 7.34
CA VAL A 131 21.21 -13.01 6.87
C VAL A 131 20.33 -11.87 7.36
N ILE A 132 19.60 -11.25 6.42
CA ILE A 132 18.58 -10.22 6.69
C ILE A 132 17.17 -10.69 6.30
N LYS A 133 17.05 -11.81 5.58
CA LYS A 133 15.76 -12.40 5.20
C LYS A 133 15.90 -13.89 4.96
N ILE A 134 14.88 -14.64 5.34
CA ILE A 134 14.70 -16.05 4.99
C ILE A 134 13.36 -16.19 4.28
N LYS A 135 13.35 -16.99 3.21
CA LYS A 135 12.12 -17.53 2.62
C LYS A 135 12.27 -19.03 2.52
N THR A 136 11.30 -19.79 3.01
CA THR A 136 11.24 -21.24 2.80
C THR A 136 10.30 -21.56 1.64
N SER A 137 10.59 -22.61 0.89
CA SER A 137 9.68 -23.11 -0.14
C SER A 137 8.43 -23.72 0.51
N HIS A 138 7.25 -23.42 -0.03
CA HIS A 138 5.97 -23.95 0.45
C HIS A 138 5.30 -24.85 -0.58
N SER A 139 6.07 -25.42 -1.51
CA SER A 139 5.53 -26.31 -2.56
C SER A 139 4.79 -27.50 -1.95
N ASP A 140 3.60 -27.81 -2.49
CA ASP A 140 2.81 -28.98 -2.10
C ASP A 140 3.55 -30.31 -2.32
N TRP A 141 4.59 -30.31 -3.17
CA TRP A 141 5.47 -31.46 -3.36
C TRP A 141 6.08 -31.95 -2.04
N TYR A 142 6.50 -31.04 -1.15
CA TYR A 142 7.06 -31.41 0.16
C TYR A 142 6.04 -32.05 1.10
N LYS A 143 4.73 -31.85 0.88
CA LYS A 143 3.68 -32.48 1.70
C LYS A 143 3.56 -33.98 1.44
N GLY A 144 3.96 -34.45 0.26
CA GLY A 144 3.88 -35.86 -0.14
C GLY A 144 5.22 -36.58 -0.31
N ALA A 145 6.34 -35.86 -0.22
CA ALA A 145 7.67 -36.40 -0.53
C ALA A 145 8.24 -37.34 0.56
N GLY A 146 7.73 -37.29 1.79
CA GLY A 146 8.19 -38.13 2.91
C GLY A 146 9.27 -37.46 3.78
N MET A 147 9.71 -38.17 4.83
CA MET A 147 10.50 -37.61 5.95
C MET A 147 11.94 -37.16 5.58
N LEU A 148 12.39 -37.45 4.36
CA LEU A 148 13.75 -37.18 3.87
C LEU A 148 13.87 -35.94 2.98
N TYR A 149 12.76 -35.20 2.77
CA TYR A 149 12.74 -34.05 1.87
C TYR A 149 12.37 -32.76 2.63
N ALA A 150 13.38 -31.96 2.94
CA ALA A 150 13.25 -30.69 3.61
C ALA A 150 12.95 -29.55 2.61
N PRO A 151 12.09 -28.59 2.97
CA PRO A 151 11.87 -27.41 2.15
C PRO A 151 13.16 -26.62 1.90
N SER A 152 13.38 -26.21 0.65
CA SER A 152 14.49 -25.30 0.31
C SER A 152 14.36 -23.98 1.07
N SER A 153 15.47 -23.48 1.61
CA SER A 153 15.58 -22.17 2.26
C SER A 153 16.38 -21.20 1.40
N TYR A 154 15.83 -20.01 1.18
CA TYR A 154 16.44 -18.92 0.42
C TYR A 154 16.80 -17.80 1.38
N LEU A 155 18.09 -17.53 1.50
CA LEU A 155 18.67 -16.54 2.38
C LEU A 155 19.04 -15.30 1.57
N THR A 156 18.63 -14.13 2.04
CA THR A 156 19.13 -12.85 1.55
C THR A 156 20.22 -12.37 2.50
N LEU A 157 21.40 -12.15 1.95
CA LEU A 157 22.65 -11.85 2.64
C LEU A 157 23.17 -10.46 2.26
N VAL A 158 23.75 -9.76 3.23
CA VAL A 158 24.48 -8.49 3.07
C VAL A 158 25.72 -8.46 3.96
N PRO A 159 26.71 -7.61 3.70
CA PRO A 159 27.84 -7.41 4.60
C PRO A 159 27.40 -7.03 6.01
N GLN A 160 28.11 -7.54 7.01
CA GLN A 160 27.84 -7.28 8.41
C GLN A 160 27.87 -5.78 8.74
N SER A 161 28.70 -4.99 8.05
CA SER A 161 28.80 -3.53 8.22
C SER A 161 27.50 -2.79 7.92
N VAL A 162 26.71 -3.25 6.94
CA VAL A 162 25.48 -2.59 6.48
C VAL A 162 24.20 -3.30 6.88
N LYS A 163 24.28 -4.22 7.86
CA LYS A 163 23.13 -5.01 8.33
C LYS A 163 21.96 -4.13 8.79
N LYS A 164 22.25 -3.05 9.52
CA LYS A 164 21.20 -2.18 10.09
C LYS A 164 20.45 -1.44 8.99
N GLU A 165 21.19 -0.89 8.04
CA GLU A 165 20.70 -0.13 6.90
C GLU A 165 19.84 -1.03 6.00
N ALA A 166 20.30 -2.26 5.74
CA ALA A 166 19.55 -3.23 4.95
C ALA A 166 18.24 -3.68 5.62
N LEU A 167 18.24 -3.84 6.95
CA LEU A 167 17.01 -4.14 7.71
C LEU A 167 16.03 -2.95 7.71
N GLU A 168 16.54 -1.73 7.85
CA GLU A 168 15.73 -0.52 7.76
C GLU A 168 15.09 -0.39 6.37
N LEU A 169 15.87 -0.54 5.30
CA LEU A 169 15.38 -0.50 3.92
C LEU A 169 14.37 -1.62 3.64
N GLN A 170 14.58 -2.82 4.20
CA GLN A 170 13.59 -3.89 4.11
C GLN A 170 12.28 -3.53 4.80
N ASN A 171 12.32 -2.87 5.96
CA ASN A 171 11.14 -2.42 6.67
C ASN A 171 10.35 -1.36 5.89
N ILE A 172 11.05 -0.38 5.32
CA ILE A 172 10.43 0.64 4.44
C ILE A 172 9.76 -0.05 3.25
N ARG A 173 10.47 -0.92 2.53
CA ARG A 173 9.90 -1.65 1.38
C ARG A 173 8.71 -2.52 1.76
N ARG A 174 8.72 -3.12 2.96
CA ARG A 174 7.59 -3.91 3.48
C ARG A 174 6.37 -3.05 3.81
N LYS A 175 6.56 -1.86 4.40
CA LYS A 175 5.50 -0.89 4.67
C LYS A 175 4.70 -0.56 3.40
N HIS A 176 5.38 -0.48 2.26
CA HIS A 176 4.79 -0.10 0.96
C HIS A 176 4.47 -1.28 0.03
N GLN A 177 4.44 -2.54 0.49
CA GLN A 177 4.32 -3.71 -0.38
C GLN A 177 3.10 -3.69 -1.32
N ASN A 178 2.04 -2.97 -0.96
CA ASN A 178 0.81 -2.82 -1.75
C ASN A 178 0.58 -1.36 -2.20
N ASP A 179 1.58 -0.48 -2.09
CA ASP A 179 1.49 0.92 -2.50
C ASP A 179 2.03 1.09 -3.92
N PRO A 180 1.17 1.36 -4.92
CA PRO A 180 1.59 1.53 -6.31
C PRO A 180 2.44 2.79 -6.53
N ASN A 181 2.44 3.73 -5.58
CA ASN A 181 3.22 4.97 -5.69
C ASN A 181 4.66 4.80 -5.20
N PHE A 182 4.98 3.70 -4.52
CA PHE A 182 6.32 3.41 -4.06
C PHE A 182 7.18 2.77 -5.16
N ASP A 183 8.30 3.41 -5.51
CA ASP A 183 9.19 2.95 -6.58
C ASP A 183 10.12 1.82 -6.11
N PHE A 184 9.61 0.59 -6.17
CA PHE A 184 10.35 -0.62 -5.82
C PHE A 184 11.61 -0.87 -6.67
N PRO A 185 11.58 -0.67 -8.01
CA PRO A 185 12.78 -0.78 -8.83
C PRO A 185 13.88 0.19 -8.41
N LYS A 186 13.56 1.47 -8.21
CA LYS A 186 14.53 2.51 -7.85
C LYS A 186 15.16 2.31 -6.47
N THR A 187 14.41 1.69 -5.55
CA THR A 187 14.86 1.38 -4.19
C THR A 187 15.41 -0.04 -4.04
N SER A 188 15.59 -0.78 -5.13
CA SER A 188 16.23 -2.09 -5.13
C SER A 188 17.72 -1.95 -4.79
N TYR A 189 18.27 -2.89 -4.02
CA TYR A 189 19.64 -2.80 -3.49
C TYR A 189 20.38 -4.13 -3.65
N LYS A 190 21.71 -4.05 -3.67
CA LYS A 190 22.59 -5.21 -3.81
C LYS A 190 22.39 -6.17 -2.63
N THR A 191 22.22 -7.45 -2.95
CA THR A 191 22.16 -8.56 -1.97
C THR A 191 22.79 -9.80 -2.58
N ILE A 192 23.21 -10.75 -1.74
CA ILE A 192 23.58 -12.10 -2.17
C ILE A 192 22.42 -13.02 -1.81
N GLN A 193 22.02 -13.88 -2.76
CA GLN A 193 20.99 -14.89 -2.55
C GLN A 193 21.67 -16.24 -2.41
N LEU A 194 21.45 -16.92 -1.29
CA LEU A 194 21.97 -18.26 -1.02
C LEU A 194 20.81 -19.24 -0.85
N ARG A 195 20.83 -20.35 -1.59
CA ARG A 195 19.85 -21.43 -1.46
C ARG A 195 20.46 -22.58 -0.67
N ILE A 196 19.83 -22.94 0.43
CA ILE A 196 20.12 -24.16 1.19
C ILE A 196 19.01 -25.17 0.90
N ALA A 197 19.38 -26.28 0.28
CA ALA A 197 18.46 -27.36 -0.06
C ALA A 197 19.18 -28.70 0.03
N ASP A 198 18.42 -29.75 0.29
CA ASP A 198 18.85 -31.15 0.31
C ASP A 198 18.81 -31.81 -1.08
N HIS A 199 18.39 -31.07 -2.11
CA HIS A 199 18.36 -31.48 -3.51
C HIS A 199 18.80 -30.34 -4.44
N VAL A 200 19.50 -30.69 -5.51
CA VAL A 200 19.87 -29.78 -6.60
C VAL A 200 18.63 -29.49 -7.44
N ASN A 201 18.41 -28.22 -7.76
CA ASN A 201 17.52 -27.80 -8.86
C ASN A 201 18.41 -27.14 -9.93
N ASP A 202 18.08 -27.36 -11.20
CA ASP A 202 18.86 -26.89 -12.36
C ASP A 202 19.41 -25.45 -12.25
N ASP A 203 20.74 -25.39 -12.33
CA ASP A 203 21.62 -24.41 -13.00
C ASP A 203 21.64 -22.91 -12.67
N THR A 204 20.87 -22.37 -11.72
CA THR A 204 20.90 -20.90 -11.47
C THR A 204 21.17 -20.43 -10.04
N LEU A 205 21.26 -21.34 -9.06
CA LEU A 205 21.54 -20.99 -7.67
C LEU A 205 22.66 -21.86 -7.12
N ILE A 206 23.61 -21.22 -6.43
CA ILE A 206 24.68 -21.90 -5.68
C ILE A 206 24.00 -22.79 -4.63
N THR A 207 23.99 -24.10 -4.88
CA THR A 207 23.36 -25.10 -4.03
C THR A 207 24.46 -25.80 -3.24
N ASN A 208 24.53 -25.54 -1.94
CA ASN A 208 25.62 -26.05 -1.11
C ASN A 208 25.04 -26.93 0.00
N SER A 209 25.04 -28.24 -0.21
CA SER A 209 24.44 -29.26 0.68
C SER A 209 25.19 -29.42 2.02
N ASN A 210 26.38 -28.84 2.14
CA ASN A 210 27.22 -28.89 3.34
C ASN A 210 27.05 -27.67 4.27
N LEU A 211 26.25 -26.68 3.86
CA LEU A 211 26.05 -25.46 4.65
C LEU A 211 24.91 -25.66 5.66
N ASN A 212 25.25 -25.53 6.94
CA ASN A 212 24.28 -25.58 8.03
C ASN A 212 23.61 -24.21 8.22
N LEU A 213 22.28 -24.16 8.04
CA LEU A 213 21.47 -22.95 8.18
C LEU A 213 21.65 -22.28 9.56
N ASP A 214 21.58 -23.05 10.65
CA ASP A 214 21.72 -22.53 12.01
C ASP A 214 23.10 -21.89 12.23
N ASN A 215 24.14 -22.49 11.65
CA ASN A 215 25.48 -21.93 11.70
C ASN A 215 25.57 -20.60 10.94
N ILE A 216 25.00 -20.50 9.73
CA ILE A 216 24.98 -19.25 8.95
C ILE A 216 24.16 -18.17 9.68
N MET A 217 23.05 -18.54 10.30
CA MET A 217 22.21 -17.61 11.05
C MET A 217 22.94 -17.04 12.27
N LYS A 218 23.67 -17.89 13.00
CA LYS A 218 24.41 -17.49 14.21
C LYS A 218 25.71 -16.76 13.89
N ASN A 219 26.45 -17.29 12.92
CA ASN A 219 27.83 -16.95 12.69
C ASN A 219 28.08 -16.31 11.34
N GLY A 220 27.07 -16.02 10.50
CA GLY A 220 27.27 -15.49 9.15
C GLY A 220 28.08 -16.43 8.24
N ILE A 221 28.48 -15.94 7.08
CA ILE A 221 29.28 -16.69 6.09
C ILE A 221 30.18 -15.74 5.31
N PHE A 222 31.39 -16.16 4.94
CA PHE A 222 32.24 -15.38 4.05
C PHE A 222 31.92 -15.65 2.57
N PRO A 223 32.13 -14.67 1.68
CA PRO A 223 31.81 -14.81 0.25
C PRO A 223 32.52 -15.98 -0.42
N TYR A 224 33.77 -16.29 -0.05
CA TYR A 224 34.52 -17.42 -0.60
C TYR A 224 34.03 -18.81 -0.14
N GLN A 225 33.10 -18.86 0.83
CA GLN A 225 32.49 -20.09 1.32
C GLN A 225 31.14 -20.41 0.66
N ILE A 226 30.62 -19.45 -0.12
CA ILE A 226 29.40 -19.59 -0.90
C ILE A 226 29.80 -20.23 -2.23
#